data_AF-A0A2R8AQP3-F1
#
_entry.id   AF-A0A2R8AQP3-F1
#
_cell.length_a   1.000
_cell.length_b   1.000
_cell.length_c   1.000
_cell.angle_alpha   90.00
_cell.angle_beta   90.00
_cell.angle_gamma   90.00
#
_symmetry.space_group_name_H-M   'P 1'
#
loop_
_entity.id
_entity.type
_entity.pdbx_description
1 polymer ?
#
loop_
_entity_poly.entity_id
_entity_poly.type
_entity_poly.pdbx_seq_one_letter_code
_entity_poly.pdbx_strand_id
1 'polypeptide(L)'
;MLRRILLAFLMMAGPLAADPPFEEGTQCSAGRFGPVRCIRPSAFAADTCGAIGAFAAQNQIDPGFFARLIWQESRFDPNAVSHANARGIAQFIDSTAALRGLTDSHNPAEALEHSAEYLGELTRRYGNHGLAAVAYNGGEKRADGLVAKTGGLAQETIDYVQIITGLTAEAWRDTPPEAHDFRLAGDTPFQAACEDLAKNRRMSPFPKPKPKHSPWGVQVSFAASEKAARTAFKQKTASCRGAASKPKLDVIYVENRVAGKKGYYMARLGAKTVKSANALCTSLRQSGCTCSVYKNPA
;
A
#
# COMPACT_ATOMS: atom_id res chain seq x y z
N MET A 1 -1.71 24.44 78.67
CA MET A 1 -2.63 24.19 77.54
C MET A 1 -1.83 24.26 76.25
N LEU A 2 -1.54 23.11 75.64
CA LEU A 2 -0.67 22.98 74.46
C LEU A 2 -1.50 23.19 73.18
N ARG A 3 -1.27 24.30 72.46
CA ARG A 3 -1.97 24.61 71.20
C ARG A 3 -1.33 23.82 70.05
N ARG A 4 -2.01 22.75 69.61
CA ARG A 4 -1.67 21.99 68.39
C ARG A 4 -1.95 22.87 67.16
N ILE A 5 -0.92 23.20 66.38
CA ILE A 5 -1.07 23.81 65.06
C ILE A 5 -1.26 22.67 64.06
N LEU A 6 -2.45 22.56 63.50
CA LEU A 6 -2.77 21.62 62.43
C LEU A 6 -2.29 22.24 61.10
N LEU A 7 -1.23 21.71 60.50
CA LEU A 7 -0.88 22.04 59.11
C LEU A 7 -1.84 21.27 58.18
N ALA A 8 -2.71 22.01 57.49
CA ALA A 8 -3.52 21.47 56.41
C ALA A 8 -2.67 21.38 55.13
N PHE A 9 -2.38 20.16 54.68
CA PHE A 9 -1.82 19.91 53.35
C PHE A 9 -2.94 20.12 52.31
N LEU A 10 -2.87 21.23 51.58
CA LEU A 10 -3.69 21.46 50.39
C LEU A 10 -3.10 20.62 49.24
N MET A 11 -3.74 19.51 48.89
CA MET A 11 -3.44 18.82 47.62
C MET A 11 -3.95 19.68 46.46
N MET A 12 -3.05 20.31 45.71
CA MET A 12 -3.40 20.90 44.42
C MET A 12 -3.59 19.77 43.41
N ALA A 13 -4.84 19.40 43.14
CA ALA A 13 -5.19 18.62 41.97
C ALA A 13 -4.96 19.48 40.73
N GLY A 14 -3.88 19.22 39.99
CA GLY A 14 -3.66 19.80 38.67
C GLY A 14 -4.76 19.36 37.71
N PRO A 15 -5.15 20.20 36.73
CA PRO A 15 -6.15 19.81 35.75
C PRO A 15 -5.65 18.60 34.96
N LEU A 16 -6.43 17.51 34.99
CA LEU A 16 -6.30 16.42 34.03
C LEU A 16 -6.51 17.03 32.64
N ALA A 17 -5.43 17.18 31.88
CA ALA A 17 -5.54 17.53 30.47
C ALA A 17 -6.35 16.41 29.81
N ALA A 18 -7.54 16.74 29.34
CA ALA A 18 -8.33 15.82 28.54
C ALA A 18 -7.50 15.43 27.31
N ASP A 19 -7.46 14.13 26.99
CA ASP A 19 -6.83 13.68 25.75
C ASP A 19 -7.40 14.48 24.58
N PRO A 20 -6.54 14.98 23.66
CA PRO A 20 -7.04 15.69 22.50
C PRO A 20 -8.03 14.79 21.75
N PRO A 21 -9.14 15.35 21.24
CA PRO A 21 -10.12 14.57 20.51
C PRO A 21 -9.45 13.86 19.32
N PHE A 22 -9.84 12.61 19.07
CA PHE A 22 -9.38 11.83 17.92
C PHE A 22 -9.62 12.61 16.62
N GLU A 23 -8.55 12.88 15.88
CA GLU A 23 -8.61 13.59 14.61
C GLU A 23 -9.17 12.66 13.52
N GLU A 24 -10.24 13.08 12.84
CA GLU A 24 -10.82 12.32 11.73
C GLU A 24 -9.77 12.04 10.65
N GLY A 25 -9.71 10.80 10.16
CA GLY A 25 -8.70 10.37 9.20
C GLY A 25 -7.38 9.94 9.83
N THR A 26 -7.25 9.92 11.16
CA THR A 26 -6.11 9.28 11.82
C THR A 26 -6.10 7.78 11.51
N GLN A 27 -4.95 7.30 11.01
CA GLN A 27 -4.75 5.90 10.66
C GLN A 27 -3.73 5.28 11.60
N CYS A 28 -4.08 4.17 12.23
CA CYS A 28 -3.24 3.49 13.21
C CYS A 28 -2.77 2.13 12.71
N SER A 29 -1.59 1.72 13.14
CA SER A 29 -1.08 0.37 12.94
C SER A 29 -1.89 -0.64 13.76
N ALA A 30 -1.81 -1.92 13.39
CA ALA A 30 -2.52 -2.97 14.09
C ALA A 30 -1.88 -3.30 15.46
N GLY A 31 -0.61 -2.92 15.65
CA GLY A 31 0.16 -3.30 16.84
C GLY A 31 0.46 -4.80 16.85
N ARG A 32 0.55 -5.40 15.65
CA ARG A 32 0.77 -6.83 15.46
C ARG A 32 2.15 -7.26 15.92
N PHE A 33 3.15 -6.41 15.68
CA PHE A 33 4.53 -6.70 16.02
C PHE A 33 5.03 -5.83 17.15
N GLY A 34 4.30 -4.78 17.55
CA GLY A 34 4.76 -3.80 18.53
C GLY A 34 3.70 -2.81 19.02
N PRO A 35 4.14 -1.67 19.59
CA PRO A 35 3.22 -0.64 20.04
C PRO A 35 2.46 -0.04 18.86
N VAL A 36 1.19 0.24 19.07
CA VAL A 36 0.36 0.93 18.09
C VAL A 36 0.93 2.33 17.83
N ARG A 37 1.12 2.67 16.55
CA ARG A 37 1.45 4.02 16.10
C ARG A 37 0.31 4.55 15.25
N CYS A 38 -0.05 5.80 15.48
CA CYS A 38 -1.10 6.49 14.74
C CYS A 38 -0.50 7.66 13.97
N ILE A 39 -0.95 7.84 12.73
CA ILE A 39 -0.54 8.93 11.85
C ILE A 39 -1.76 9.81 11.64
N ARG A 40 -1.69 11.04 12.16
CA ARG A 40 -2.73 12.05 12.04
C ARG A 40 -2.54 12.86 10.75
N PRO A 41 -3.61 13.26 10.06
CA PRO A 41 -3.50 14.15 8.91
C PRO A 41 -2.77 15.47 9.22
N SER A 42 -3.08 16.14 10.33
CA SER A 42 -2.48 17.42 10.74
C SER A 42 -0.99 17.33 11.08
N ALA A 43 -0.53 16.16 11.51
CA ALA A 43 0.84 15.91 11.95
C ALA A 43 1.53 14.83 11.09
N PHE A 44 1.08 14.62 9.86
CA PHE A 44 1.46 13.45 9.05
C PHE A 44 2.96 13.24 8.97
N ALA A 45 3.74 14.31 8.72
CA ALA A 45 5.20 14.22 8.62
C ALA A 45 5.84 13.76 9.93
N ALA A 46 5.50 14.43 11.04
CA ALA A 46 6.03 14.12 12.36
C ALA A 46 5.65 12.70 12.82
N ASP A 47 4.37 12.34 12.69
CA ASP A 47 3.87 11.03 13.10
C ASP A 47 4.44 9.91 12.21
N THR A 48 4.57 10.13 10.90
CA THR A 48 5.19 9.17 9.96
C THR A 48 6.66 8.94 10.32
N CYS A 49 7.43 10.00 10.54
CA CYS A 49 8.84 9.90 10.93
C CYS A 49 9.00 9.25 12.31
N GLY A 50 8.11 9.56 13.25
CA GLY A 50 8.08 8.90 14.56
C GLY A 50 7.76 7.40 14.44
N ALA A 51 6.83 7.02 13.56
CA ALA A 51 6.49 5.63 13.28
C ALA A 51 7.67 4.89 12.61
N ILE A 52 8.32 5.49 11.61
CA ILE A 52 9.52 4.94 10.96
C ILE A 52 10.61 4.68 12.01
N GLY A 53 10.93 5.67 12.84
CA GLY A 53 11.95 5.52 13.88
C GLY A 53 11.60 4.42 14.89
N ALA A 54 10.35 4.36 15.34
CA ALA A 54 9.89 3.37 16.31
C ALA A 54 9.91 1.94 15.75
N PHE A 55 9.35 1.73 14.55
CA PHE A 55 9.31 0.41 13.94
C PHE A 55 10.70 -0.05 13.48
N ALA A 56 11.58 0.88 13.09
CA ALA A 56 12.97 0.57 12.80
C ALA A 56 13.71 0.04 14.03
N ALA A 57 13.64 0.77 15.14
CA ALA A 57 14.27 0.37 16.39
C ALA A 57 13.78 -1.00 16.87
N GLN A 58 12.46 -1.24 16.77
CA GLN A 58 11.86 -2.52 17.12
C GLN A 58 12.39 -3.69 16.30
N ASN A 59 12.66 -3.48 15.01
CA ASN A 59 13.10 -4.52 14.09
C ASN A 59 14.61 -4.58 13.93
N GLN A 60 15.36 -3.85 14.76
CA GLN A 60 16.82 -3.78 14.75
C GLN A 60 17.39 -3.36 13.40
N ILE A 61 16.72 -2.41 12.74
CA ILE A 61 17.18 -1.78 11.50
C ILE A 61 17.52 -0.31 11.75
N ASP A 62 18.48 0.22 11.01
CA ASP A 62 18.80 1.64 11.11
C ASP A 62 17.62 2.51 10.62
N PRO A 63 17.18 3.53 11.39
CA PRO A 63 16.02 4.34 11.02
C PRO A 63 16.26 5.21 9.78
N GLY A 64 17.50 5.65 9.54
CA GLY A 64 17.89 6.35 8.32
C GLY A 64 17.83 5.45 7.10
N PHE A 65 18.28 4.20 7.21
CA PHE A 65 18.12 3.21 6.14
C PHE A 65 16.64 2.98 5.82
N PHE A 66 15.82 2.77 6.84
CA PHE A 66 14.38 2.54 6.65
C PHE A 66 13.68 3.77 6.06
N ALA A 67 14.00 4.97 6.52
CA ALA A 67 13.46 6.21 5.96
C ALA A 67 13.83 6.40 4.49
N ARG A 68 15.10 6.16 4.10
CA ARG A 68 15.55 6.23 2.70
C ARG A 68 14.80 5.21 1.83
N LEU A 69 14.56 4.01 2.36
CA LEU A 69 13.80 2.98 1.66
C LEU A 69 12.34 3.41 1.41
N ILE A 70 11.60 3.78 2.46
CA ILE A 70 10.21 4.26 2.33
C ILE A 70 10.13 5.52 1.45
N TRP A 71 11.14 6.39 1.52
CA TRP A 71 11.24 7.54 0.63
C TRP A 71 11.40 7.11 -0.84
N GLN A 72 12.23 6.11 -1.12
CA GLN A 72 12.41 5.60 -2.48
C GLN A 72 11.15 4.91 -3.00
N GLU A 73 10.39 4.24 -2.14
CA GLU A 73 9.14 3.57 -2.51
C GLU A 73 8.06 4.56 -2.97
N SER A 74 7.82 5.61 -2.20
CA SER A 74 6.63 6.47 -2.42
C SER A 74 6.86 7.96 -2.19
N ARG A 75 8.03 8.37 -1.72
CA ARG A 75 8.28 9.69 -1.10
C ARG A 75 7.30 9.98 0.04
N PHE A 76 7.00 8.97 0.86
CA PHE A 76 6.03 9.02 1.96
C PHE A 76 4.58 9.28 1.52
N ASP A 77 4.20 8.82 0.34
CA ASP A 77 2.84 8.97 -0.20
C ASP A 77 1.97 7.75 0.12
N PRO A 78 0.99 7.84 1.04
CA PRO A 78 0.11 6.72 1.40
C PRO A 78 -0.85 6.34 0.25
N ASN A 79 -0.94 7.17 -0.78
CA ASN A 79 -1.83 6.98 -1.92
C ASN A 79 -1.11 6.47 -3.17
N ALA A 80 0.21 6.26 -3.11
CA ALA A 80 1.00 5.85 -4.25
C ALA A 80 0.54 4.49 -4.82
N VAL A 81 0.47 4.40 -6.14
CA VAL A 81 0.20 3.15 -6.87
C VAL A 81 1.16 3.05 -8.04
N SER A 82 1.97 1.98 -8.09
CA SER A 82 2.90 1.75 -9.19
C SER A 82 2.24 1.09 -10.40
N HIS A 83 2.96 1.05 -11.53
CA HIS A 83 2.52 0.31 -12.72
C HIS A 83 2.41 -1.21 -12.50
N ALA A 84 3.11 -1.74 -11.49
CA ALA A 84 3.05 -3.14 -11.08
C ALA A 84 2.00 -3.41 -9.99
N ASN A 85 1.10 -2.44 -9.72
CA ASN A 85 0.11 -2.49 -8.65
C ASN A 85 0.71 -2.60 -7.23
N ALA A 86 1.93 -2.11 -7.03
CA ALA A 86 2.45 -1.87 -5.68
C ALA A 86 1.71 -0.67 -5.05
N ARG A 87 1.32 -0.74 -3.77
CA ARG A 87 0.40 0.22 -3.16
C ARG A 87 0.90 0.81 -1.85
N GLY A 88 0.57 2.09 -1.68
CA GLY A 88 0.74 2.88 -0.47
C GLY A 88 2.18 3.20 -0.12
N ILE A 89 2.39 3.64 1.12
CA ILE A 89 3.63 4.30 1.54
C ILE A 89 4.87 3.39 1.40
N ALA A 90 4.69 2.08 1.56
CA ALA A 90 5.74 1.07 1.51
C ALA A 90 5.68 0.18 0.25
N GLN A 91 4.81 0.52 -0.71
CA GLN A 91 4.69 -0.15 -2.02
C GLN A 91 4.61 -1.69 -1.95
N PHE A 92 3.74 -2.22 -1.09
CA PHE A 92 3.44 -3.64 -1.12
C PHE A 92 2.63 -4.00 -2.38
N ILE A 93 3.06 -5.04 -3.09
CA ILE A 93 2.20 -5.74 -4.05
C ILE A 93 1.24 -6.69 -3.32
N ASP A 94 0.07 -6.95 -3.90
CA ASP A 94 -1.03 -7.70 -3.26
C ASP A 94 -0.62 -9.07 -2.74
N SER A 95 0.19 -9.82 -3.50
CA SER A 95 0.68 -11.14 -3.10
C SER A 95 1.56 -11.07 -1.87
N THR A 96 2.45 -10.08 -1.79
CA THR A 96 3.34 -9.88 -0.66
C THR A 96 2.55 -9.38 0.54
N ALA A 97 1.64 -8.41 0.37
CA ALA A 97 0.77 -7.94 1.44
C ALA A 97 -0.01 -9.10 2.08
N ALA A 98 -0.61 -9.98 1.26
CA ALA A 98 -1.33 -11.16 1.74
C ALA A 98 -0.42 -12.14 2.49
N LEU A 99 0.78 -12.41 1.96
CA LEU A 99 1.76 -13.29 2.61
C LEU A 99 2.22 -12.75 3.98
N ARG A 100 2.38 -11.42 4.09
CA ARG A 100 2.79 -10.74 5.33
C ARG A 100 1.60 -10.42 6.25
N GLY A 101 0.38 -10.71 5.82
CA GLY A 101 -0.84 -10.42 6.57
C GLY A 101 -1.11 -8.92 6.76
N LEU A 102 -0.63 -8.08 5.83
CA LEU A 102 -0.97 -6.65 5.73
C LEU A 102 -2.36 -6.54 5.09
N THR A 103 -3.32 -5.94 5.79
CA THR A 103 -4.71 -5.90 5.33
C THR A 103 -5.03 -4.67 4.50
N ASP A 104 -4.45 -3.52 4.84
CA ASP A 104 -4.59 -2.28 4.08
C ASP A 104 -3.24 -1.62 3.80
N SER A 105 -2.74 -1.77 2.57
CA SER A 105 -1.51 -1.11 2.14
C SER A 105 -1.61 0.42 2.07
N HIS A 106 -2.83 0.98 2.01
CA HIS A 106 -3.07 2.44 2.02
C HIS A 106 -3.17 3.02 3.43
N ASN A 107 -3.22 2.18 4.47
CA ASN A 107 -3.01 2.61 5.84
C ASN A 107 -1.49 2.77 6.07
N PRO A 108 -0.95 4.00 6.16
CA PRO A 108 0.48 4.20 6.25
C PRO A 108 1.07 3.63 7.55
N ALA A 109 0.33 3.66 8.66
CA ALA A 109 0.84 3.17 9.93
C ALA A 109 0.95 1.64 9.93
N GLU A 110 -0.07 0.95 9.40
CA GLU A 110 -0.05 -0.51 9.22
C GLU A 110 1.01 -0.93 8.19
N ALA A 111 1.09 -0.25 7.05
CA ALA A 111 2.09 -0.53 6.02
C ALA A 111 3.53 -0.35 6.53
N LEU A 112 3.81 0.69 7.34
CA LEU A 112 5.13 0.89 7.95
C LEU A 112 5.48 -0.19 8.97
N GLU A 113 4.51 -0.62 9.80
CA GLU A 113 4.70 -1.72 10.76
C GLU A 113 5.12 -3.01 10.03
N HIS A 114 4.39 -3.39 8.99
CA HIS A 114 4.69 -4.59 8.20
C HIS A 114 5.96 -4.45 7.36
N SER A 115 6.25 -3.26 6.82
CA SER A 115 7.47 -3.00 6.04
C SER A 115 8.72 -3.12 6.90
N ALA A 116 8.71 -2.53 8.10
CA ALA A 116 9.84 -2.62 9.02
C ALA A 116 10.11 -4.05 9.48
N GLU A 117 9.05 -4.81 9.75
CA GLU A 117 9.15 -6.21 10.14
C GLU A 117 9.74 -7.06 9.01
N TYR A 118 9.24 -6.90 7.79
CA TYR A 118 9.78 -7.59 6.61
C TYR A 118 11.24 -7.20 6.35
N LEU A 119 11.57 -5.90 6.38
CA LEU A 119 12.93 -5.42 6.15
C LEU A 119 13.90 -5.90 7.23
N GLY A 120 13.47 -5.99 8.49
CA GLY A 120 14.24 -6.58 9.56
C GLY A 120 14.51 -8.07 9.34
N GLU A 121 13.52 -8.84 8.89
CA GLU A 121 13.71 -10.24 8.49
C GLU A 121 14.75 -10.37 7.38
N LEU A 122 14.63 -9.57 6.32
CA LEU A 122 15.57 -9.58 5.20
C LEU A 122 16.99 -9.19 5.65
N THR A 123 17.11 -8.19 6.52
CA THR A 123 18.41 -7.77 7.08
C THR A 123 19.07 -8.90 7.87
N ARG A 124 18.31 -9.63 8.69
CA ARG A 124 18.83 -10.80 9.41
C ARG A 124 19.17 -11.96 8.48
N ARG A 125 18.34 -12.23 7.48
CA ARG A 125 18.53 -13.33 6.53
C ARG A 125 19.78 -13.15 5.68
N TYR A 126 20.00 -11.94 5.16
CA TYR A 126 21.11 -11.65 4.26
C TYR A 126 22.33 -11.06 4.96
N GLY A 127 22.21 -10.72 6.25
CA GLY A 127 23.30 -10.23 7.10
C GLY A 127 23.74 -8.79 6.84
N ASN A 128 23.18 -8.10 5.84
CA ASN A 128 23.47 -6.69 5.59
C ASN A 128 22.32 -5.94 4.88
N HIS A 129 22.35 -4.61 4.99
CA HIS A 129 21.33 -3.69 4.48
C HIS A 129 21.21 -3.69 2.96
N GLY A 130 22.32 -3.80 2.23
CA GLY A 130 22.29 -3.78 0.77
C GLY A 130 21.60 -4.99 0.16
N LEU A 131 21.93 -6.19 0.63
CA LEU A 131 21.26 -7.41 0.18
C LEU A 131 19.80 -7.46 0.65
N ALA A 132 19.49 -6.88 1.81
CA ALA A 132 18.10 -6.68 2.24
C ALA A 132 17.33 -5.76 1.28
N ALA A 133 17.93 -4.65 0.83
CA ALA A 133 17.34 -3.76 -0.17
C ALA A 133 17.15 -4.45 -1.53
N VAL A 134 18.11 -5.29 -1.96
CA VAL A 134 17.96 -6.14 -3.15
C VAL A 134 16.74 -7.06 -3.01
N ALA A 135 16.60 -7.72 -1.85
CA ALA A 135 15.50 -8.64 -1.62
C ALA A 135 14.15 -7.93 -1.51
N TYR A 136 14.10 -6.75 -0.90
CA TYR A 136 12.87 -5.97 -0.75
C TYR A 136 12.31 -5.52 -2.11
N ASN A 137 13.16 -4.94 -2.97
CA ASN A 137 12.73 -4.45 -4.29
C ASN A 137 12.72 -5.55 -5.36
N GLY A 138 13.81 -6.31 -5.48
CA GLY A 138 13.99 -7.34 -6.51
C GLY A 138 13.35 -8.70 -6.17
N GLY A 139 12.98 -8.90 -4.91
CA GLY A 139 12.52 -10.19 -4.38
C GLY A 139 13.67 -11.09 -3.94
N GLU A 140 13.43 -11.89 -2.92
CA GLU A 140 14.40 -12.80 -2.29
C GLU A 140 15.10 -13.74 -3.28
N LYS A 141 14.38 -14.25 -4.28
CA LYS A 141 14.98 -15.12 -5.31
C LYS A 141 16.12 -14.41 -6.08
N ARG A 142 15.98 -13.10 -6.34
CA ARG A 142 17.03 -12.32 -7.02
C ARG A 142 18.21 -12.06 -6.08
N ALA A 143 17.94 -11.78 -4.81
CA ALA A 143 18.99 -11.66 -3.80
C ALA A 143 19.77 -12.98 -3.64
N ASP A 144 19.08 -14.12 -3.54
CA ASP A 144 19.70 -15.45 -3.47
C ASP A 144 20.59 -15.74 -4.69
N GLY A 145 20.11 -15.40 -5.90
CA GLY A 145 20.89 -15.55 -7.13
C GLY A 145 22.11 -14.65 -7.20
N LEU A 146 22.00 -13.41 -6.70
CA LEU A 146 23.13 -12.47 -6.60
C LEU A 146 24.20 -13.01 -5.66
N VAL A 147 23.79 -13.47 -4.46
CA VAL A 147 24.68 -14.06 -3.44
C VAL A 147 25.38 -15.30 -3.97
N ALA A 148 24.64 -16.20 -4.61
CA ALA A 148 25.19 -17.41 -5.22
C ALA A 148 26.03 -17.15 -6.48
N LYS A 149 26.07 -15.90 -6.97
CA LYS A 149 26.71 -15.51 -8.25
C LYS A 149 26.16 -16.29 -9.45
N THR A 150 24.87 -16.64 -9.41
CA THR A 150 24.17 -17.40 -10.46
C THR A 150 23.15 -16.57 -11.25
N GLY A 151 22.86 -15.35 -10.81
CA GLY A 151 21.90 -14.46 -11.46
C GLY A 151 22.30 -12.98 -11.36
N GLY A 152 21.75 -12.17 -12.26
CA GLY A 152 21.90 -10.71 -12.25
C GLY A 152 20.65 -10.00 -11.72
N LEU A 153 20.78 -8.69 -11.50
CA LEU A 153 19.69 -7.82 -11.07
C LEU A 153 19.11 -7.04 -12.26
N ALA A 154 17.84 -6.64 -12.13
CA ALA A 154 17.25 -5.65 -13.04
C ALA A 154 17.84 -4.26 -12.74
N GLN A 155 17.91 -3.38 -13.75
CA GLN A 155 18.45 -2.02 -13.59
C GLN A 155 17.75 -1.25 -12.47
N GLU A 156 16.42 -1.40 -12.35
CA GLU A 156 15.63 -0.80 -11.27
C GLU A 156 16.18 -1.18 -9.89
N THR A 157 16.49 -2.46 -9.66
CA THR A 157 17.02 -2.93 -8.37
C THR A 157 18.46 -2.47 -8.13
N ILE A 158 19.27 -2.38 -9.19
CA ILE A 158 20.64 -1.84 -9.10
C ILE A 158 20.59 -0.38 -8.62
N ASP A 159 19.77 0.44 -9.29
CA ASP A 159 19.62 1.86 -8.96
C ASP A 159 19.01 2.02 -7.56
N TYR A 160 18.02 1.21 -7.21
CA TYR A 160 17.36 1.22 -5.91
C TYR A 160 18.34 1.05 -4.75
N VAL A 161 19.21 0.03 -4.83
CA VAL A 161 20.22 -0.23 -3.78
C VAL A 161 21.20 0.92 -3.68
N GLN A 162 21.67 1.45 -4.82
CA GLN A 162 22.62 2.55 -4.85
C GLN A 162 22.02 3.86 -4.32
N ILE A 163 20.75 4.15 -4.59
CA ILE A 163 20.06 5.34 -4.08
C ILE A 163 19.92 5.28 -2.55
N ILE A 164 19.55 4.11 -2.01
CA ILE A 164 19.29 3.97 -0.56
C ILE A 164 20.59 3.90 0.23
N THR A 165 21.59 3.18 -0.29
CA THR A 165 22.80 2.81 0.45
C THR A 165 24.06 3.51 -0.03
N GLY A 166 24.04 4.21 -1.16
CA GLY A 166 25.23 4.81 -1.76
C GLY A 166 26.26 3.80 -2.32
N LEU A 167 26.02 2.49 -2.19
CA LEU A 167 26.91 1.42 -2.67
C LEU A 167 26.16 0.51 -3.65
N THR A 168 26.90 -0.18 -4.52
CA THR A 168 26.31 -1.16 -5.44
C THR A 168 25.93 -2.45 -4.71
N ALA A 169 25.00 -3.21 -5.30
CA ALA A 169 24.61 -4.52 -4.77
C ALA A 169 25.80 -5.50 -4.71
N GLU A 170 26.70 -5.43 -5.68
CA GLU A 170 27.94 -6.22 -5.73
C GLU A 170 28.91 -5.82 -4.61
N ALA A 171 29.05 -4.51 -4.31
CA ALA A 171 29.88 -4.06 -3.20
C ALA A 171 29.35 -4.61 -1.86
N TRP A 172 28.03 -4.60 -1.65
CA TRP A 172 27.41 -5.22 -0.47
C TRP A 172 27.54 -6.74 -0.41
N ARG A 173 27.64 -7.42 -1.56
CA ARG A 173 27.87 -8.87 -1.62
C ARG A 173 29.32 -9.23 -1.33
N ASP A 174 30.25 -8.57 -2.02
CA ASP A 174 31.65 -9.02 -2.11
C ASP A 174 32.54 -8.36 -1.04
N THR A 175 32.27 -7.10 -0.68
CA THR A 175 33.06 -6.32 0.28
C THR A 175 32.16 -5.42 1.12
N PRO A 176 31.20 -5.98 1.89
CA PRO A 176 30.31 -5.17 2.70
C PRO A 176 31.11 -4.41 3.76
N PRO A 177 30.83 -3.11 3.99
CA PRO A 177 31.50 -2.37 5.05
C PRO A 177 31.06 -2.89 6.42
N GLU A 178 31.97 -2.88 7.40
CA GLU A 178 31.65 -3.27 8.79
C GLU A 178 30.61 -2.33 9.42
N ALA A 179 30.66 -1.04 9.07
CA ALA A 179 29.70 -0.02 9.47
C ALA A 179 29.38 0.89 8.28
N HIS A 180 28.13 1.37 8.22
CA HIS A 180 27.67 2.24 7.15
C HIS A 180 26.81 3.39 7.70
N ASP A 181 27.07 4.62 7.23
CA ASP A 181 26.38 5.82 7.70
C ASP A 181 25.08 6.06 6.93
N PHE A 182 23.97 5.76 7.59
CA PHE A 182 22.62 5.97 7.06
C PHE A 182 21.97 7.29 7.51
N ARG A 183 22.70 8.18 8.21
CA ARG A 183 22.15 9.46 8.66
C ARG A 183 21.58 10.25 7.48
N LEU A 184 20.42 10.87 7.70
CA LEU A 184 19.70 11.57 6.63
C LEU A 184 20.30 12.95 6.32
N ALA A 185 20.86 13.64 7.32
CA ALA A 185 21.41 14.99 7.17
C ALA A 185 22.50 15.30 8.20
N GLY A 186 23.71 14.78 7.99
CA GLY A 186 24.86 15.04 8.87
C GLY A 186 24.56 14.69 10.33
N ASP A 187 24.81 15.62 11.25
CA ASP A 187 24.57 15.45 12.69
C ASP A 187 23.13 15.81 13.13
N THR A 188 22.24 16.11 12.17
CA THR A 188 20.84 16.44 12.47
C THR A 188 20.14 15.21 13.07
N PRO A 189 19.40 15.36 14.19
CA PRO A 189 18.63 14.26 14.75
C PRO A 189 17.68 13.65 13.73
N PHE A 190 17.56 12.31 13.76
CA PHE A 190 16.76 11.54 12.79
C PHE A 190 15.37 12.13 12.55
N GLN A 191 14.64 12.43 13.63
CA GLN A 191 13.27 12.97 13.55
C GLN A 191 13.21 14.24 12.71
N ALA A 192 14.07 15.22 13.01
CA ALA A 192 14.10 16.49 12.29
C ALA A 192 14.50 16.31 10.81
N ALA A 193 15.53 15.49 10.55
CA ALA A 193 15.99 15.23 9.19
C ALA A 193 14.95 14.47 8.35
N CYS A 194 14.23 13.52 8.95
CA CYS A 194 13.14 12.80 8.29
C CYS A 194 11.96 13.73 7.98
N GLU A 195 11.58 14.59 8.92
CA GLU A 195 10.51 15.57 8.69
C GLU A 195 10.87 16.54 7.56
N ASP A 196 12.14 16.95 7.44
CA ASP A 196 12.61 17.79 6.34
C ASP A 196 12.46 17.12 4.98
N LEU A 197 12.68 15.80 4.86
CA LEU A 197 12.33 15.05 3.65
C LEU A 197 10.83 15.18 3.35
N ALA A 198 10.00 15.00 4.38
CA ALA A 198 8.55 15.01 4.24
C ALA A 198 7.96 16.39 3.88
N LYS A 199 8.58 17.50 4.30
CA LYS A 199 8.04 18.87 4.14
C LYS A 199 7.83 19.28 2.68
N ASN A 200 8.73 18.90 1.77
CA ASN A 200 8.70 19.33 0.37
C ASN A 200 8.11 18.29 -0.59
N ARG A 201 7.44 17.25 -0.06
CA ARG A 201 6.90 16.16 -0.89
C ARG A 201 5.60 16.58 -1.60
N ARG A 202 5.37 15.99 -2.77
CA ARG A 202 4.08 16.02 -3.45
C ARG A 202 3.34 14.72 -3.15
N MET A 203 2.13 14.83 -2.62
CA MET A 203 1.24 13.68 -2.41
C MET A 203 0.34 13.47 -3.63
N SER A 204 0.13 12.21 -4.01
CA SER A 204 -0.88 11.86 -5.00
C SER A 204 -2.28 12.08 -4.42
N PRO A 205 -3.26 12.47 -5.26
CA PRO A 205 -4.65 12.46 -4.82
C PRO A 205 -5.03 11.04 -4.43
N PHE A 206 -5.94 10.90 -3.46
CA PHE A 206 -6.51 9.61 -3.11
C PHE A 206 -6.95 8.86 -4.38
N PRO A 207 -6.64 7.55 -4.50
CA PRO A 207 -7.18 6.76 -5.58
C PRO A 207 -8.69 6.90 -5.54
N LYS A 208 -9.32 7.17 -6.69
CA LYS A 208 -10.78 7.18 -6.74
C LYS A 208 -11.27 5.81 -6.25
N PRO A 209 -12.22 5.75 -5.31
CA PRO A 209 -12.74 4.47 -4.84
C PRO A 209 -13.15 3.65 -6.06
N LYS A 210 -12.69 2.39 -6.11
CA LYS A 210 -13.04 1.48 -7.20
C LYS A 210 -14.58 1.51 -7.34
N PRO A 211 -15.13 1.65 -8.54
CA PRO A 211 -16.58 1.71 -8.70
C PRO A 211 -17.20 0.46 -8.08
N LYS A 212 -18.09 0.62 -7.10
CA LYS A 212 -18.76 -0.52 -6.48
C LYS A 212 -19.65 -1.20 -7.53
N HIS A 213 -19.26 -2.39 -7.94
CA HIS A 213 -20.01 -3.22 -8.89
C HIS A 213 -20.96 -4.15 -8.15
N SER A 214 -21.98 -4.65 -8.85
CA SER A 214 -22.83 -5.71 -8.32
C SER A 214 -22.01 -7.01 -8.18
N PRO A 215 -22.30 -7.92 -7.23
CA PRO A 215 -21.53 -9.16 -7.07
C PRO A 215 -21.54 -10.09 -8.30
N TRP A 216 -22.60 -10.03 -9.09
CA TRP A 216 -22.74 -10.76 -10.36
C TRP A 216 -23.01 -9.79 -11.50
N GLY A 217 -22.57 -10.17 -12.70
CA GLY A 217 -22.75 -9.37 -13.91
C GLY A 217 -23.17 -10.22 -15.10
N VAL A 218 -24.15 -9.72 -15.87
CA VAL A 218 -24.54 -10.28 -17.16
C VAL A 218 -23.79 -9.53 -18.25
N GLN A 219 -22.70 -10.12 -18.74
CA GLN A 219 -21.84 -9.54 -19.75
C GLN A 219 -22.51 -9.57 -21.12
N VAL A 220 -22.58 -8.42 -21.76
CA VAL A 220 -23.17 -8.26 -23.11
C VAL A 220 -22.10 -7.89 -24.14
N SER A 221 -21.08 -7.12 -23.73
CA SER A 221 -19.98 -6.73 -24.61
C SER A 221 -18.71 -6.45 -23.82
N PHE A 222 -17.60 -6.28 -24.54
CA PHE A 222 -16.32 -5.85 -24.00
C PHE A 222 -15.56 -5.02 -25.05
N ALA A 223 -14.60 -4.21 -24.61
CA ALA A 223 -13.72 -3.46 -25.50
C ALA A 223 -12.40 -3.07 -24.83
N ALA A 224 -11.46 -2.54 -25.62
CA ALA A 224 -10.14 -2.10 -25.14
C ALA A 224 -10.16 -0.81 -24.31
N SER A 225 -11.27 -0.07 -24.29
CA SER A 225 -11.44 1.14 -23.47
C SER A 225 -12.85 1.23 -22.89
N GLU A 226 -13.01 1.95 -21.77
CA GLU A 226 -14.31 2.12 -21.13
C GLU A 226 -15.35 2.76 -22.08
N LYS A 227 -14.94 3.80 -22.82
CA LYS A 227 -15.78 4.47 -23.82
C LYS A 227 -16.23 3.50 -24.91
N ALA A 228 -15.30 2.69 -25.44
CA ALA A 228 -15.62 1.71 -26.45
C ALA A 228 -16.56 0.61 -25.92
N ALA A 229 -16.38 0.18 -24.66
CA ALA A 229 -17.24 -0.82 -24.03
C ALA A 229 -18.68 -0.30 -23.85
N ARG A 230 -18.84 0.97 -23.46
CA ARG A 230 -20.16 1.63 -23.38
C ARG A 230 -20.83 1.75 -24.74
N THR A 231 -20.08 2.09 -25.79
CA THR A 231 -20.58 2.15 -27.16
C THR A 231 -20.99 0.76 -27.67
N ALA A 232 -20.14 -0.24 -27.50
CA ALA A 232 -20.43 -1.62 -27.87
C ALA A 232 -21.67 -2.15 -27.13
N PHE A 233 -21.83 -1.81 -25.85
CA PHE A 233 -23.03 -2.16 -25.09
C PHE A 233 -24.29 -1.57 -25.71
N LYS A 234 -24.31 -0.26 -26.03
CA LYS A 234 -25.46 0.39 -26.66
C LYS A 234 -25.83 -0.25 -28.00
N GLN A 235 -24.83 -0.62 -28.81
CA GLN A 235 -25.02 -1.28 -30.08
C GLN A 235 -25.57 -2.71 -29.90
N LYS A 236 -24.95 -3.51 -29.02
CA LYS A 236 -25.33 -4.91 -28.78
C LYS A 236 -26.66 -5.07 -28.05
N THR A 237 -27.13 -4.04 -27.35
CA THR A 237 -28.43 -4.05 -26.66
C THR A 237 -29.55 -3.39 -27.45
N ALA A 238 -29.32 -2.99 -28.70
CA ALA A 238 -30.30 -2.26 -29.50
C ALA A 238 -31.63 -3.01 -29.67
N SER A 239 -31.61 -4.34 -29.82
CA SER A 239 -32.81 -5.20 -29.92
C SER A 239 -33.49 -5.48 -28.59
N CYS A 240 -32.77 -5.40 -27.46
CA CYS A 240 -33.27 -5.74 -26.13
C CYS A 240 -33.25 -4.58 -25.13
N ARG A 241 -33.33 -3.32 -25.59
CA ARG A 241 -33.19 -2.12 -24.74
C ARG A 241 -34.12 -2.12 -23.53
N GLY A 242 -35.35 -2.65 -23.66
CA GLY A 242 -36.31 -2.73 -22.57
C GLY A 242 -35.85 -3.61 -21.39
N ALA A 243 -35.20 -4.73 -21.68
CA ALA A 243 -34.62 -5.61 -20.67
C ALA A 243 -33.25 -5.10 -20.18
N ALA A 244 -32.48 -4.48 -21.06
CA ALA A 244 -31.11 -4.02 -20.76
C ALA A 244 -31.03 -2.68 -20.01
N SER A 245 -32.07 -1.84 -20.05
CA SER A 245 -32.07 -0.50 -19.43
C SER A 245 -32.40 -0.50 -17.94
N LYS A 246 -33.02 -1.56 -17.42
CA LYS A 246 -33.44 -1.66 -16.01
C LYS A 246 -32.27 -1.85 -15.03
N PRO A 247 -31.30 -2.74 -15.30
CA PRO A 247 -30.20 -2.98 -14.38
C PRO A 247 -29.08 -1.94 -14.54
N LYS A 248 -28.32 -1.70 -13.47
CA LYS A 248 -27.11 -0.87 -13.52
C LYS A 248 -26.11 -1.45 -14.53
N LEU A 249 -25.57 -0.61 -15.41
CA LEU A 249 -24.42 -0.97 -16.24
C LEU A 249 -23.13 -0.82 -15.44
N ASP A 250 -22.52 -1.95 -15.09
CA ASP A 250 -21.19 -2.05 -14.51
C ASP A 250 -20.16 -2.24 -15.64
N VAL A 251 -19.23 -1.28 -15.80
CA VAL A 251 -18.10 -1.41 -16.73
C VAL A 251 -16.86 -1.75 -15.93
N ILE A 252 -16.37 -2.98 -16.10
CA ILE A 252 -15.38 -3.60 -15.22
C ILE A 252 -14.12 -3.88 -16.02
N TYR A 253 -12.98 -3.33 -15.58
CA TYR A 253 -11.69 -3.69 -16.17
C TYR A 253 -11.25 -5.08 -15.70
N VAL A 254 -10.90 -5.95 -16.64
CA VAL A 254 -10.37 -7.29 -16.39
C VAL A 254 -9.00 -7.36 -17.04
N GLU A 255 -7.98 -7.64 -16.21
CA GLU A 255 -6.60 -7.78 -16.66
C GLU A 255 -6.42 -8.95 -17.63
N ASN A 256 -5.45 -8.82 -18.53
CA ASN A 256 -5.09 -9.93 -19.40
C ASN A 256 -4.24 -10.93 -18.63
N ARG A 257 -4.52 -12.23 -18.81
CA ARG A 257 -3.72 -13.29 -18.17
C ARG A 257 -2.32 -13.43 -18.77
N VAL A 258 -2.10 -12.85 -19.95
CA VAL A 258 -0.79 -12.82 -20.62
C VAL A 258 -0.05 -11.56 -20.20
N ALA A 259 1.14 -11.74 -19.61
CA ALA A 259 2.03 -10.66 -19.21
C ALA A 259 2.31 -9.69 -20.37
N GLY A 260 2.28 -8.39 -20.09
CA GLY A 260 2.53 -7.33 -21.07
C GLY A 260 1.38 -7.03 -22.04
N LYS A 261 0.26 -7.78 -22.00
CA LYS A 261 -0.93 -7.48 -22.79
C LYS A 261 -1.93 -6.64 -22.00
N LYS A 262 -2.54 -5.65 -22.67
CA LYS A 262 -3.61 -4.83 -22.07
C LYS A 262 -4.86 -5.67 -21.82
N GLY A 263 -5.53 -5.40 -20.70
CA GLY A 263 -6.82 -5.99 -20.36
C GLY A 263 -7.98 -5.41 -21.16
N TYR A 264 -9.20 -5.79 -20.78
CA TYR A 264 -10.43 -5.37 -21.44
C TYR A 264 -11.43 -4.81 -20.44
N TYR A 265 -12.24 -3.85 -20.90
CA TYR A 265 -13.39 -3.34 -20.18
C TYR A 265 -14.62 -4.17 -20.54
N MET A 266 -15.16 -4.88 -19.55
CA MET A 266 -16.36 -5.73 -19.66
C MET A 266 -17.59 -4.91 -19.32
N ALA A 267 -18.54 -4.80 -20.25
CA ALA A 267 -19.83 -4.17 -20.01
C ALA A 267 -20.84 -5.22 -19.51
N ARG A 268 -21.15 -5.15 -18.21
CA ARG A 268 -22.02 -6.12 -17.52
C ARG A 268 -23.22 -5.42 -16.90
N LEU A 269 -24.39 -6.02 -17.03
CA LEU A 269 -25.57 -5.61 -16.28
C LEU A 269 -25.53 -6.21 -14.88
N GLY A 270 -25.60 -5.37 -13.87
CA GLY A 270 -25.44 -5.73 -12.47
C GLY A 270 -26.57 -6.60 -11.92
N ALA A 271 -26.22 -7.60 -11.12
CA ALA A 271 -27.12 -8.51 -10.45
C ALA A 271 -26.62 -8.86 -9.03
N LYS A 272 -27.55 -8.98 -8.07
CA LYS A 272 -27.20 -9.27 -6.66
C LYS A 272 -26.80 -10.73 -6.44
N THR A 273 -27.39 -11.65 -7.21
CA THR A 273 -27.19 -13.10 -7.07
C THR A 273 -27.05 -13.77 -8.44
N VAL A 274 -26.41 -14.95 -8.47
CA VAL A 274 -26.33 -15.78 -9.69
C VAL A 274 -27.70 -16.10 -10.28
N LYS A 275 -28.70 -16.37 -9.43
CA LYS A 275 -30.09 -16.62 -9.84
C LYS A 275 -30.68 -15.42 -10.58
N SER A 276 -30.53 -14.22 -10.02
CA SER A 276 -31.00 -12.99 -10.67
C SER A 276 -30.23 -12.66 -11.97
N ALA A 277 -28.94 -12.97 -12.03
CA ALA A 277 -28.13 -12.78 -13.23
C ALA A 277 -28.56 -13.74 -14.36
N ASN A 278 -28.79 -15.01 -14.04
CA ASN A 278 -29.30 -15.99 -15.01
C ASN A 278 -30.69 -15.61 -15.53
N ALA A 279 -31.61 -15.20 -14.65
CA ALA A 279 -32.94 -14.75 -15.05
C ALA A 279 -32.87 -13.53 -16.00
N LEU A 280 -32.00 -12.57 -15.69
CA LEU A 280 -31.76 -11.41 -16.55
C LEU A 280 -31.18 -11.83 -17.91
N CYS A 281 -30.18 -12.72 -17.95
CA CYS A 281 -29.61 -13.18 -19.20
C CYS A 281 -30.64 -13.96 -20.05
N THR A 282 -31.51 -14.77 -19.45
CA THR A 282 -32.63 -15.41 -20.15
C THR A 282 -33.57 -14.37 -20.78
N SER A 283 -33.94 -13.32 -20.05
CA SER A 283 -34.80 -12.25 -20.58
C SER A 283 -34.16 -11.49 -21.75
N LEU A 284 -32.85 -11.23 -21.68
CA LEU A 284 -32.11 -10.61 -22.78
C LEU A 284 -32.08 -11.50 -24.03
N ARG A 285 -31.86 -12.81 -23.87
CA ARG A 285 -31.86 -13.78 -24.97
C ARG A 285 -33.22 -13.92 -25.63
N GLN A 286 -34.29 -13.95 -24.85
CA GLN A 286 -35.67 -13.93 -25.37
C GLN A 286 -35.97 -12.66 -26.16
N SER A 287 -35.28 -11.55 -25.84
CA SER A 287 -35.38 -10.27 -26.54
C SER A 287 -34.33 -10.09 -27.65
N GLY A 288 -33.63 -11.17 -28.05
CA GLY A 288 -32.70 -11.16 -29.20
C GLY A 288 -31.28 -10.66 -28.91
N CYS A 289 -30.84 -10.64 -27.64
CA CYS A 289 -29.48 -10.27 -27.26
C CYS A 289 -28.64 -11.46 -26.78
N THR A 290 -27.34 -11.43 -27.04
CA THR A 290 -26.40 -12.39 -26.47
C THR A 290 -25.87 -11.92 -25.12
N CYS A 291 -25.68 -12.87 -24.20
CA CYS A 291 -25.13 -12.59 -22.89
C CYS A 291 -24.51 -13.83 -22.25
N SER A 292 -23.63 -13.58 -21.28
CA SER A 292 -23.02 -14.59 -20.42
C SER A 292 -22.94 -14.08 -18.99
N VAL A 293 -23.10 -14.97 -18.01
CA VAL A 293 -23.12 -14.63 -16.58
C VAL A 293 -21.75 -14.86 -15.97
N TYR A 294 -21.26 -13.88 -15.21
CA TYR A 294 -19.98 -13.96 -14.50
C TYR A 294 -20.11 -13.42 -13.08
N LYS A 295 -19.29 -13.97 -12.17
CA LYS A 295 -19.00 -13.33 -10.89
C LYS A 295 -18.13 -12.10 -11.15
N ASN A 296 -18.46 -10.97 -10.54
CA ASN A 296 -17.64 -9.77 -10.63
C ASN A 296 -16.51 -9.82 -9.59
N PRO A 297 -15.33 -9.25 -9.89
CA PRO A 297 -14.29 -9.06 -8.88
C PRO A 297 -14.85 -8.19 -7.74
N ALA A 298 -14.43 -8.50 -6.51
CA ALA A 298 -14.79 -7.77 -5.31
C ALA A 298 -14.16 -6.37 -5.27
#